data_AF-H3GPM4-F1
#
_entry.id   AF-H3GPM4-F1
#
_cell.length_a   1.000
_cell.length_b   1.000
_cell.length_c   1.000
_cell.angle_alpha   90.00
_cell.angle_beta   90.00
_cell.angle_gamma   90.00
#
_symmetry.space_group_name_H-M   'P 1'
#
loop_
_entity.id
_entity.type
_entity.pdbx_description
1 polymer ?
#
loop_
_entity_poly.entity_id
_entity_poly.type
_entity_poly.pdbx_seq_one_letter_code
_entity_poly.pdbx_strand_id
1 'polypeptide(L)'
;MKLLWILSVGLLALLSKLSQVEAQTTCGSRLRKDWDMMTAAEKTTYKGALAAAMDSGAYIKFVEMHTEMMSEREAHRQCMFIYWHRLLLVAFENMLRGQGSQYACVTVPYFNWIVASARMTSGACTSLGNCMAITSELGGTTGTQRTVAINGINNSGRCVTAAPLNHFCQLSSTRGTSCVKCVPRGDWSSAKVPTVAGYASVRQQVFGGANVGQMSPAVEGGCHNNIHASLAGTMNTFASPADPIFWSHHAMIDLLHAVFHKCRVGTARLTFAQKAANTVAWSSCARRSPSVGNFRPTDVITMRTGERGVNPIAGSSDPLIGRYFTGVPNQFAGLMDIRDLGTSSYGYYISGQVATMYSQCDAAPTSRKLQETTATNATSQHKMCGGPDEGTEDSYYDEDGNDYASQNLHPEADYHGQDDGHQDVVIVDNSGNPVDANSPTEAYISDDSEKRVVNWYDETLEAMGGDSHENMADLERQACMFENQCFGGTEDYSEEFKAIWKVKEPRCKTIVDAIINGSDPINYDSWREDMEARFGCPLPTNSTYSTNSTSTGSWSSSDVGSEESSDYSNDTIQFSDLFTEVEPADINTMDD
;
A
#
# COMPACT_ATOMS: atom_id res chain seq x y z
N MET A 1 21.78 30.61 -33.57
CA MET A 1 21.71 29.84 -32.31
C MET A 1 20.29 29.56 -31.83
N LYS A 2 19.39 30.56 -31.69
CA LYS A 2 18.00 30.31 -31.23
C LYS A 2 17.18 29.37 -32.14
N LEU A 3 17.28 29.48 -33.48
CA LEU A 3 16.58 28.56 -34.39
C LEU A 3 17.10 27.11 -34.32
N LEU A 4 18.41 26.91 -34.19
CA LEU A 4 19.01 25.57 -34.02
C LEU A 4 18.57 24.94 -32.69
N TRP A 5 18.46 25.73 -31.62
CA TRP A 5 17.94 25.25 -30.34
C TRP A 5 16.45 24.86 -30.42
N ILE A 6 15.62 25.66 -31.08
CA ILE A 6 14.19 25.36 -31.26
C ILE A 6 14.00 24.12 -32.15
N LEU A 7 14.79 23.98 -33.22
CA LEU A 7 14.76 22.79 -34.08
C LEU A 7 15.23 21.54 -33.34
N SER A 8 16.27 21.63 -32.49
CA SER A 8 16.75 20.50 -31.69
C SER A 8 15.75 20.09 -30.60
N VAL A 9 15.11 21.06 -29.92
CA VAL A 9 14.06 20.78 -28.93
C VAL A 9 12.81 20.21 -29.60
N GLY A 10 12.41 20.75 -30.76
CA GLY A 10 11.30 20.22 -31.55
C GLY A 10 11.57 18.81 -32.08
N LEU A 11 12.79 18.52 -32.51
CA LEU A 11 13.20 17.18 -32.96
C LEU A 11 13.28 16.18 -31.79
N LEU A 12 13.81 16.58 -30.63
CA LEU A 12 13.80 15.73 -29.43
C LEU A 12 12.38 15.43 -28.95
N ALA A 13 11.50 16.43 -28.95
CA ALA A 13 10.08 16.27 -28.58
C ALA A 13 9.32 15.39 -29.57
N LEU A 14 9.65 15.45 -30.87
CA LEU A 14 9.06 14.59 -31.89
C LEU A 14 9.57 13.14 -31.75
N LEU A 15 10.87 12.96 -31.52
CA LEU A 15 11.48 11.63 -31.31
C LEU A 15 11.01 10.97 -30.01
N SER A 16 10.77 11.75 -28.94
CA SER A 16 10.22 11.22 -27.69
C SER A 16 8.75 10.79 -27.84
N LYS A 17 7.97 11.52 -28.65
CA LYS A 17 6.59 11.11 -28.95
C LYS A 17 6.54 9.88 -29.85
N LEU A 18 7.40 9.81 -30.87
CA LEU A 18 7.49 8.64 -31.76
C LEU A 18 7.91 7.37 -31.00
N SER A 19 8.89 7.46 -30.10
CA SER A 19 9.32 6.30 -29.31
C SER A 19 8.27 5.83 -28.30
N GLN A 20 7.47 6.73 -27.74
CA GLN A 20 6.33 6.37 -26.88
C GLN A 20 5.21 5.69 -27.67
N VAL A 21 4.86 6.20 -28.85
CA VAL A 21 3.87 5.59 -29.73
C VAL A 21 4.34 4.20 -30.19
N GLU A 22 5.59 4.06 -30.62
CA GLU A 22 6.18 2.76 -31.00
C GLU A 22 6.18 1.76 -29.84
N ALA A 23 6.56 2.19 -28.62
CA ALA A 23 6.52 1.34 -27.44
C ALA A 23 5.10 0.89 -27.09
N GLN A 24 4.09 1.75 -27.23
CA GLN A 24 2.69 1.37 -26.97
C GLN A 24 2.13 0.43 -28.04
N THR A 25 2.49 0.60 -29.32
CA THR A 25 2.17 -0.37 -30.37
C THR A 25 2.90 -1.70 -30.23
N THR A 26 4.08 -1.72 -29.59
CA THR A 26 4.89 -2.94 -29.42
C THR A 26 4.55 -3.70 -28.13
N CYS A 27 4.23 -2.99 -27.05
CA CYS A 27 4.00 -3.58 -25.73
C CYS A 27 2.51 -3.77 -25.38
N GLY A 28 1.58 -3.10 -26.06
CA GLY A 28 0.17 -3.05 -25.66
C GLY A 28 -0.07 -2.26 -24.37
N SER A 29 -1.24 -2.47 -23.75
CA SER A 29 -1.59 -1.85 -22.46
C SER A 29 -0.66 -2.31 -21.35
N ARG A 30 -0.29 -1.37 -20.45
CA ARG A 30 0.51 -1.68 -19.26
C ARG A 30 -0.37 -2.40 -18.26
N LEU A 31 -0.15 -3.69 -18.06
CA LEU A 31 -0.92 -4.48 -17.08
C LEU A 31 0.02 -5.01 -16.00
N ARG A 32 -0.13 -4.48 -14.79
CA ARG A 32 0.61 -4.93 -13.60
C ARG A 32 0.09 -6.31 -13.17
N LYS A 33 0.99 -7.19 -12.77
CA LYS A 33 0.69 -8.58 -12.38
C LYS A 33 1.09 -8.85 -10.94
N ASP A 34 0.44 -9.83 -10.33
CA ASP A 34 0.98 -10.47 -9.13
C ASP A 34 2.36 -11.03 -9.46
N TRP A 35 3.31 -10.89 -8.55
CA TRP A 35 4.61 -11.52 -8.70
C TRP A 35 4.50 -13.04 -8.94
N ASP A 36 3.59 -13.72 -8.24
CA ASP A 36 3.41 -15.18 -8.39
C ASP A 36 2.85 -15.55 -9.77
N MET A 37 2.20 -14.61 -10.45
CA MET A 37 1.66 -14.77 -11.82
C MET A 37 2.70 -14.45 -12.92
N MET A 38 3.78 -13.74 -12.59
CA MET A 38 4.81 -13.40 -13.58
C MET A 38 5.59 -14.64 -14.02
N THR A 39 5.84 -14.72 -15.31
CA THR A 39 6.78 -15.69 -15.88
C THR A 39 8.21 -15.42 -15.42
N ALA A 40 9.08 -16.44 -15.50
CA ALA A 40 10.50 -16.29 -15.19
C ALA A 40 11.20 -15.21 -16.05
N ALA A 41 10.77 -15.04 -17.30
CA ALA A 41 11.28 -14.02 -18.20
C ALA A 41 10.86 -12.61 -17.75
N GLU A 42 9.60 -12.41 -17.37
CA GLU A 42 9.12 -11.13 -16.83
C GLU A 42 9.84 -10.77 -15.52
N LYS A 43 9.99 -11.74 -14.59
CA LYS A 43 10.74 -11.55 -13.33
C LYS A 43 12.19 -11.18 -13.59
N THR A 44 12.84 -11.83 -14.56
CA THR A 44 14.23 -11.53 -14.96
C THR A 44 14.34 -10.13 -15.54
N THR A 45 13.41 -9.75 -16.41
CA THR A 45 13.35 -8.43 -17.05
C THR A 45 13.16 -7.33 -16.01
N TYR A 46 12.24 -7.51 -15.05
CA TYR A 46 12.02 -6.56 -13.97
C TYR A 46 13.24 -6.40 -13.05
N LYS A 47 13.88 -7.51 -12.63
CA LYS A 47 15.13 -7.46 -11.85
C LYS A 47 16.26 -6.78 -12.62
N GLY A 48 16.37 -7.01 -13.92
CA GLY A 48 17.33 -6.34 -14.80
C GLY A 48 17.09 -4.83 -14.90
N ALA A 49 15.82 -4.41 -15.02
CA ALA A 49 15.45 -2.99 -15.05
C ALA A 49 15.80 -2.29 -13.73
N LEU A 50 15.55 -2.93 -12.59
CA LEU A 50 15.94 -2.43 -11.26
C LEU A 50 17.45 -2.29 -11.13
N ALA A 51 18.22 -3.31 -11.52
CA ALA A 51 19.68 -3.25 -11.51
C ALA A 51 20.21 -2.11 -12.38
N ALA A 52 19.68 -1.96 -13.61
CA ALA A 52 20.05 -0.87 -14.51
C ALA A 52 19.70 0.52 -13.94
N ALA A 53 18.54 0.65 -13.28
CA ALA A 53 18.15 1.88 -12.59
C ALA A 53 19.07 2.23 -11.41
N MET A 54 19.53 1.22 -10.66
CA MET A 54 20.49 1.42 -9.58
C MET A 54 21.86 1.83 -10.13
N ASP A 55 22.35 1.15 -11.17
CA ASP A 55 23.64 1.44 -11.80
C ASP A 55 23.68 2.83 -12.46
N SER A 56 22.57 3.28 -13.03
CA SER A 56 22.46 4.62 -13.64
C SER A 56 22.36 5.75 -12.62
N GLY A 57 22.10 5.43 -11.34
CA GLY A 57 21.81 6.40 -10.28
C GLY A 57 20.40 6.98 -10.35
N ALA A 58 19.54 6.50 -11.26
CA ALA A 58 18.16 6.97 -11.35
C ALA A 58 17.34 6.49 -10.13
N TYR A 59 17.61 5.27 -9.65
CA TYR A 59 16.88 4.67 -8.53
C TYR A 59 16.98 5.49 -7.23
N ILE A 60 18.19 5.93 -6.86
CA ILE A 60 18.41 6.68 -5.61
C ILE A 60 17.68 8.03 -5.59
N LYS A 61 17.35 8.61 -6.76
CA LYS A 61 16.55 9.84 -6.84
C LYS A 61 15.12 9.66 -6.34
N PHE A 62 14.53 8.49 -6.52
CA PHE A 62 13.21 8.19 -5.98
C PHE A 62 13.25 7.93 -4.46
N VAL A 63 14.36 7.40 -3.94
CA VAL A 63 14.60 7.31 -2.49
C VAL A 63 14.73 8.72 -1.90
N GLU A 64 15.50 9.60 -2.56
CA GLU A 64 15.64 11.00 -2.16
C GLU A 64 14.27 11.69 -2.04
N MET A 65 13.36 11.48 -3.00
CA MET A 65 12.00 12.04 -2.96
C MET A 65 11.21 11.65 -1.71
N HIS A 66 11.24 10.37 -1.35
CA HIS A 66 10.48 9.90 -0.21
C HIS A 66 11.10 10.35 1.13
N THR A 67 12.42 10.56 1.17
CA THR A 67 13.14 11.06 2.35
C THR A 67 13.12 12.59 2.49
N GLU A 68 12.81 13.34 1.42
CA GLU A 68 12.78 14.80 1.46
C GLU A 68 11.53 15.27 2.19
N MET A 69 11.69 16.08 3.24
CA MET A 69 10.63 16.31 4.22
C MET A 69 9.43 17.11 3.71
N MET A 70 9.57 17.95 2.68
CA MET A 70 8.39 18.58 2.08
C MET A 70 7.54 17.56 1.31
N SER A 71 8.20 16.68 0.58
CA SER A 71 7.59 15.57 -0.15
C SER A 71 6.98 14.54 0.82
N GLU A 72 7.71 14.14 1.86
CA GLU A 72 7.25 13.19 2.91
C GLU A 72 5.94 13.66 3.59
N ARG A 73 5.83 14.96 3.87
CA ARG A 73 4.63 15.53 4.51
C ARG A 73 3.39 15.47 3.62
N GLU A 74 3.56 15.39 2.31
CA GLU A 74 2.49 15.12 1.34
C GLU A 74 2.34 13.63 1.00
N ALA A 75 3.29 12.79 1.41
CA ALA A 75 3.22 11.35 1.19
C ALA A 75 2.46 10.60 2.29
N HIS A 76 2.54 11.04 3.55
CA HIS A 76 2.06 10.25 4.69
C HIS A 76 1.27 11.04 5.73
N ARG A 77 0.41 10.34 6.48
CA ARG A 77 -0.38 10.78 7.63
C ARG A 77 -1.38 11.87 7.29
N GLN A 78 -2.08 11.68 6.16
CA GLN A 78 -3.18 12.52 5.68
C GLN A 78 -4.01 11.78 4.60
N CYS A 79 -4.98 12.47 3.99
CA CYS A 79 -5.93 11.89 3.03
C CYS A 79 -5.40 11.69 1.58
N MET A 80 -4.26 12.28 1.23
CA MET A 80 -3.65 12.27 -0.10
C MET A 80 -2.62 11.13 -0.31
N PHE A 81 -2.32 10.35 0.74
CA PHE A 81 -1.34 9.26 0.74
C PHE A 81 -1.38 8.40 -0.54
N ILE A 82 -2.56 7.91 -0.94
CA ILE A 82 -2.72 7.06 -2.12
C ILE A 82 -2.34 7.78 -3.42
N TYR A 83 -2.75 9.04 -3.60
CA TYR A 83 -2.49 9.79 -4.83
C TYR A 83 -1.02 10.19 -4.96
N TRP A 84 -0.39 10.58 -3.85
CA TRP A 84 1.04 10.89 -3.85
C TRP A 84 1.85 9.65 -4.24
N HIS A 85 1.55 8.49 -3.66
CA HIS A 85 2.25 7.25 -3.99
C HIS A 85 1.97 6.75 -5.41
N ARG A 86 0.77 6.98 -5.95
CA ARG A 86 0.46 6.69 -7.36
C ARG A 86 1.38 7.45 -8.31
N LEU A 87 1.54 8.76 -8.14
CA LEU A 87 2.45 9.54 -8.99
C LEU A 87 3.90 9.04 -8.88
N LEU A 88 4.35 8.70 -7.68
CA LEU A 88 5.70 8.18 -7.45
C LEU A 88 5.89 6.87 -8.21
N LEU A 89 4.91 5.96 -8.12
CA LEU A 89 4.93 4.65 -8.75
C LEU A 89 4.89 4.74 -10.28
N VAL A 90 4.08 5.64 -10.84
CA VAL A 90 3.98 5.89 -12.29
C VAL A 90 5.30 6.44 -12.84
N ALA A 91 5.86 7.46 -12.18
CA ALA A 91 7.15 8.03 -12.58
C ALA A 91 8.29 6.99 -12.44
N PHE A 92 8.25 6.14 -11.41
CA PHE A 92 9.22 5.07 -11.21
C PHE A 92 9.11 3.99 -12.31
N GLU A 93 7.90 3.56 -12.67
CA GLU A 93 7.69 2.62 -13.77
C GLU A 93 8.16 3.19 -15.11
N ASN A 94 7.84 4.46 -15.39
CA ASN A 94 8.37 5.17 -16.56
C ASN A 94 9.91 5.19 -16.58
N MET A 95 10.53 5.38 -15.40
CA MET A 95 11.98 5.33 -15.25
C MET A 95 12.55 3.95 -15.55
N LEU A 96 11.93 2.88 -15.06
CA LEU A 96 12.35 1.49 -15.34
C LEU A 96 12.26 1.18 -16.84
N ARG A 97 11.16 1.56 -17.48
CA ARG A 97 10.95 1.40 -18.93
C ARG A 97 11.99 2.17 -19.75
N GLY A 98 12.51 3.26 -19.20
CA GLY A 98 13.56 4.10 -19.80
C GLY A 98 15.00 3.61 -19.60
N GLN A 99 15.23 2.50 -18.90
CA GLN A 99 16.60 1.99 -18.65
C GLN A 99 17.21 1.24 -19.85
N GLY A 100 16.43 1.00 -20.90
CA GLY A 100 16.87 0.30 -22.11
C GLY A 100 15.68 -0.26 -22.89
N SER A 101 15.86 -0.47 -24.20
CA SER A 101 14.77 -0.96 -25.06
C SER A 101 14.25 -2.34 -24.64
N GLN A 102 15.09 -3.18 -24.03
CA GLN A 102 14.71 -4.47 -23.47
C GLN A 102 13.79 -4.36 -22.24
N TYR A 103 13.72 -3.19 -21.60
CA TYR A 103 12.84 -2.93 -20.45
C TYR A 103 11.62 -2.10 -20.84
N ALA A 104 11.48 -1.72 -22.12
CA ALA A 104 10.45 -0.80 -22.59
C ALA A 104 9.02 -1.27 -22.28
N CYS A 105 8.79 -2.58 -22.10
CA CYS A 105 7.50 -3.15 -21.76
C CYS A 105 7.33 -3.52 -20.27
N VAL A 106 8.32 -3.22 -19.41
CA VAL A 106 8.23 -3.61 -18.00
C VAL A 106 7.09 -2.85 -17.30
N THR A 107 6.45 -3.54 -16.35
CA THR A 107 5.45 -3.01 -15.44
C THR A 107 5.86 -3.35 -14.01
N VAL A 108 5.52 -2.51 -13.04
CA VAL A 108 5.76 -2.83 -11.63
C VAL A 108 4.79 -3.94 -11.19
N PRO A 109 5.27 -5.10 -10.70
CA PRO A 109 4.39 -6.14 -10.18
C PRO A 109 3.90 -5.78 -8.79
N TYR A 110 2.76 -6.31 -8.36
CA TYR A 110 2.23 -6.10 -7.02
C TYR A 110 2.53 -7.27 -6.06
N PHE A 111 2.67 -6.94 -4.78
CA PHE A 111 2.89 -7.87 -3.68
C PHE A 111 1.52 -8.25 -3.09
N ASN A 112 0.95 -9.37 -3.53
CA ASN A 112 -0.35 -9.87 -3.06
C ASN A 112 -0.28 -10.49 -1.66
N TRP A 113 -0.19 -9.65 -0.63
CA TRP A 113 -0.10 -10.13 0.75
C TRP A 113 -1.40 -10.79 1.26
N ILE A 114 -2.54 -10.67 0.56
CA ILE A 114 -3.81 -11.34 0.93
C ILE A 114 -3.68 -12.86 0.79
N VAL A 115 -3.17 -13.34 -0.34
CA VAL A 115 -2.93 -14.78 -0.53
C VAL A 115 -1.84 -15.29 0.44
N ALA A 116 -0.84 -14.45 0.76
CA ALA A 116 0.17 -14.79 1.76
C ALA A 116 -0.43 -15.02 3.15
N SER A 117 -1.38 -14.16 3.54
CA SER A 117 -2.10 -14.29 4.81
C SER A 117 -2.91 -15.59 4.81
N ALA A 118 -3.58 -15.93 3.70
CA ALA A 118 -4.31 -17.19 3.60
C ALA A 118 -3.40 -18.43 3.70
N ARG A 119 -2.22 -18.40 3.05
CA ARG A 119 -1.19 -19.45 3.16
C ARG A 119 -0.74 -19.63 4.61
N MET A 120 -0.51 -18.54 5.34
CA MET A 120 -0.15 -18.58 6.76
C MET A 120 -1.28 -19.17 7.61
N THR A 121 -2.51 -18.67 7.47
CA THR A 121 -3.69 -19.15 8.20
C THR A 121 -3.95 -20.63 7.98
N SER A 122 -3.75 -21.13 6.74
CA SER A 122 -3.92 -22.54 6.40
C SER A 122 -2.81 -23.47 6.90
N GLY A 123 -1.70 -22.92 7.41
CA GLY A 123 -0.50 -23.66 7.83
C GLY A 123 0.43 -24.07 6.69
N ALA A 124 0.25 -23.55 5.47
CA ALA A 124 1.10 -23.88 4.32
C ALA A 124 2.50 -23.22 4.38
N CYS A 125 2.62 -22.15 5.17
CA CYS A 125 3.85 -21.40 5.38
C CYS A 125 3.85 -20.79 6.78
N THR A 126 4.98 -20.21 7.20
CA THR A 126 5.17 -19.75 8.59
C THR A 126 5.76 -18.35 8.70
N SER A 127 6.25 -17.77 7.60
CA SER A 127 6.87 -16.45 7.59
C SER A 127 6.77 -15.77 6.23
N LEU A 128 6.95 -14.45 6.20
CA LEU A 128 7.02 -13.66 4.96
C LEU A 128 8.00 -14.26 3.94
N GLY A 129 9.11 -14.84 4.41
CA GLY A 129 10.14 -15.45 3.59
C GLY A 129 9.75 -16.74 2.87
N ASN A 130 8.70 -17.44 3.33
CA ASN A 130 8.21 -18.67 2.68
C ASN A 130 6.73 -18.64 2.28
N CYS A 131 5.97 -17.61 2.65
CA CYS A 131 4.58 -17.45 2.21
C CYS A 131 4.44 -16.87 0.80
N MET A 132 5.48 -16.22 0.26
CA MET A 132 5.44 -15.62 -1.08
C MET A 132 6.77 -15.70 -1.80
N ALA A 133 6.73 -15.96 -3.11
CA ALA A 133 7.97 -16.09 -3.89
C ALA A 133 8.73 -14.76 -3.97
N ILE A 134 8.04 -13.61 -4.04
CA ILE A 134 8.66 -12.28 -4.19
C ILE A 134 9.71 -11.98 -3.10
N THR A 135 9.48 -12.40 -1.86
CA THR A 135 10.37 -12.09 -0.74
C THR A 135 11.72 -12.80 -0.86
N SER A 136 11.73 -13.98 -1.51
CA SER A 136 12.95 -14.72 -1.82
C SER A 136 13.55 -14.36 -3.19
N GLU A 137 12.73 -14.12 -4.20
CA GLU A 137 13.17 -13.96 -5.59
C GLU A 137 13.62 -12.53 -5.93
N LEU A 138 13.11 -11.53 -5.20
CA LEU A 138 13.45 -10.12 -5.36
C LEU A 138 14.48 -9.71 -4.30
N GLY A 139 15.73 -10.17 -4.49
CA GLY A 139 16.85 -9.81 -3.63
C GLY A 139 17.20 -10.82 -2.53
N GLY A 140 16.32 -11.76 -2.19
CA GLY A 140 16.60 -12.77 -1.16
C GLY A 140 16.52 -12.26 0.28
N THR A 141 16.77 -13.16 1.24
CA THR A 141 16.58 -12.90 2.69
C THR A 141 17.87 -13.04 3.52
N THR A 142 18.96 -13.48 2.88
CA THR A 142 20.24 -13.73 3.55
C THR A 142 21.20 -12.55 3.39
N GLY A 143 21.82 -12.15 4.48
CA GLY A 143 22.76 -11.03 4.51
C GLY A 143 23.50 -10.99 5.84
N THR A 144 24.43 -10.04 5.96
CA THR A 144 25.18 -9.81 7.21
C THR A 144 24.58 -8.64 7.97
N GLN A 145 24.52 -8.73 9.29
CA GLN A 145 23.98 -7.64 10.10
C GLN A 145 24.84 -6.37 9.91
N ARG A 146 24.21 -5.28 9.47
CA ARG A 146 24.90 -4.02 9.17
C ARG A 146 23.94 -2.84 9.27
N THR A 147 24.47 -1.70 9.69
CA THR A 147 23.80 -0.40 9.54
C THR A 147 24.34 0.34 8.33
N VAL A 148 23.44 0.85 7.48
CA VAL A 148 23.76 1.65 6.30
C VAL A 148 23.02 2.97 6.38
N ALA A 149 23.76 4.07 6.22
CA ALA A 149 23.16 5.41 6.09
C ALA A 149 22.71 5.63 4.64
N ILE A 150 21.43 5.38 4.36
CA ILE A 150 20.81 5.55 3.04
C ILE A 150 20.21 6.94 2.98
N ASN A 151 20.70 7.77 2.05
CA ASN A 151 20.36 9.18 1.96
C ASN A 151 20.42 9.96 3.29
N GLY A 152 21.34 9.57 4.19
CA GLY A 152 21.49 10.18 5.53
C GLY A 152 20.63 9.55 6.63
N ILE A 153 19.80 8.56 6.31
CA ILE A 153 18.95 7.83 7.27
C ILE A 153 19.61 6.50 7.63
N ASN A 154 19.77 6.22 8.92
CA ASN A 154 20.34 4.96 9.39
C ASN A 154 19.32 3.81 9.25
N ASN A 155 19.70 2.78 8.51
CA ASN A 155 18.91 1.57 8.28
C ASN A 155 19.71 0.37 8.80
N SER A 156 19.16 -0.38 9.76
CA SER A 156 19.82 -1.51 10.40
C SER A 156 19.09 -2.81 10.10
N GLY A 157 19.83 -3.85 9.74
CA GLY A 157 19.26 -5.16 9.43
C GLY A 157 20.27 -6.07 8.77
N ARG A 158 19.79 -7.16 8.16
CA ARG A 158 20.61 -8.03 7.32
C ARG A 158 20.86 -7.33 5.99
N CYS A 159 22.09 -6.90 5.74
CA CYS A 159 22.46 -6.29 4.47
C CYS A 159 22.49 -7.36 3.39
N VAL A 160 21.43 -7.41 2.60
CA VAL A 160 21.22 -8.43 1.57
C VAL A 160 21.90 -7.99 0.28
N THR A 161 22.68 -8.90 -0.31
CA THR A 161 23.52 -8.64 -1.49
C THR A 161 23.05 -9.41 -2.73
N ALA A 162 21.96 -10.18 -2.67
CA ALA A 162 21.49 -10.88 -3.86
C ALA A 162 20.86 -9.89 -4.86
N ALA A 163 20.91 -10.22 -6.15
CA ALA A 163 20.41 -9.34 -7.20
C ALA A 163 18.89 -9.10 -7.06
N PRO A 164 18.42 -7.84 -7.22
CA PRO A 164 19.16 -6.69 -7.76
C PRO A 164 19.91 -5.82 -6.72
N LEU A 165 19.88 -6.15 -5.42
CA LEU A 165 20.39 -5.29 -4.35
C LEU A 165 21.92 -5.11 -4.37
N ASN A 166 22.68 -6.01 -5.01
CA ASN A 166 24.11 -5.84 -5.27
C ASN A 166 24.45 -4.63 -6.16
N HIS A 167 23.47 -4.00 -6.81
CA HIS A 167 23.67 -2.79 -7.60
C HIS A 167 23.41 -1.51 -6.79
N PHE A 168 22.89 -1.63 -5.57
CA PHE A 168 22.42 -0.48 -4.80
C PHE A 168 23.55 0.47 -4.36
N CYS A 169 23.33 1.77 -4.62
CA CYS A 169 24.16 2.87 -4.16
C CYS A 169 23.35 3.74 -3.18
N GLN A 170 23.92 4.00 -2.00
CA GLN A 170 23.23 4.65 -0.88
C GLN A 170 23.12 6.19 -0.99
N LEU A 171 23.80 6.80 -1.97
CA LEU A 171 23.84 8.25 -2.23
C LEU A 171 24.01 8.50 -3.74
N SER A 172 23.47 9.61 -4.25
CA SER A 172 23.67 10.06 -5.64
C SER A 172 25.14 10.36 -5.98
N SER A 173 25.90 10.82 -5.00
CA SER A 173 27.32 11.15 -5.10
C SER A 173 28.23 9.92 -5.08
N THR A 174 27.72 8.75 -4.67
CA THR A 174 28.48 7.50 -4.60
C THR A 174 28.28 6.66 -5.85
N ARG A 175 29.36 6.14 -6.45
CA ARG A 175 29.30 5.37 -7.70
C ARG A 175 30.22 4.15 -7.71
N GLY A 176 29.92 3.21 -8.60
CA GLY A 176 30.78 2.08 -8.94
C GLY A 176 31.11 1.20 -7.72
N THR A 177 32.40 0.99 -7.47
CA THR A 177 32.87 0.12 -6.38
C THR A 177 32.70 0.74 -4.99
N SER A 178 32.42 2.04 -4.89
CA SER A 178 32.18 2.72 -3.61
C SER A 178 30.75 2.56 -3.09
N CYS A 179 29.84 2.04 -3.92
CA CYS A 179 28.47 1.76 -3.51
C CYS A 179 28.43 0.66 -2.45
N VAL A 180 27.46 0.75 -1.55
CA VAL A 180 27.28 -0.22 -0.47
C VAL A 180 26.95 -1.63 -0.97
N LYS A 181 26.27 -1.74 -2.13
CA LYS A 181 25.90 -3.00 -2.80
C LYS A 181 25.11 -3.98 -1.93
N CYS A 182 24.33 -3.44 -1.00
CA CYS A 182 23.35 -4.18 -0.23
C CYS A 182 22.30 -3.24 0.35
N VAL A 183 21.13 -3.80 0.67
CA VAL A 183 20.05 -3.10 1.39
C VAL A 183 19.77 -3.85 2.70
N PRO A 184 19.77 -3.18 3.86
CA PRO A 184 19.40 -3.80 5.13
C PRO A 184 17.92 -4.23 5.16
N ARG A 185 17.64 -5.52 5.32
CA ARG A 185 16.29 -6.10 5.49
C ARG A 185 16.08 -6.63 6.89
N GLY A 186 14.82 -6.74 7.33
CA GLY A 186 14.45 -7.52 8.51
C GLY A 186 14.70 -9.02 8.33
N ASP A 187 14.47 -9.79 9.40
CA ASP A 187 14.52 -11.25 9.32
C ASP A 187 13.20 -11.81 8.77
N TRP A 188 13.08 -11.87 7.44
CA TRP A 188 11.89 -12.41 6.80
C TRP A 188 11.71 -13.92 6.99
N SER A 189 12.73 -14.65 7.48
CA SER A 189 12.58 -16.09 7.75
C SER A 189 11.75 -16.38 9.00
N SER A 190 11.64 -15.40 9.89
CA SER A 190 10.86 -15.48 11.14
C SER A 190 9.72 -14.47 11.21
N ALA A 191 9.76 -13.37 10.46
CA ALA A 191 8.69 -12.38 10.42
C ALA A 191 7.38 -12.96 9.87
N LYS A 192 6.26 -12.73 10.57
CA LYS A 192 4.93 -13.23 10.17
C LYS A 192 4.30 -12.36 9.08
N VAL A 193 3.37 -12.93 8.33
CA VAL A 193 2.44 -12.15 7.50
C VAL A 193 1.34 -11.64 8.45
N PRO A 194 1.16 -10.32 8.63
CA PRO A 194 0.21 -9.80 9.59
C PRO A 194 -1.24 -10.09 9.16
N THR A 195 -2.14 -10.44 10.09
CA THR A 195 -3.56 -10.72 9.74
C THR A 195 -4.33 -9.48 9.30
N VAL A 196 -3.82 -8.29 9.61
CA VAL A 196 -4.30 -7.02 9.04
C VAL A 196 -4.15 -6.97 7.51
N ALA A 197 -3.29 -7.83 6.96
CA ALA A 197 -3.12 -8.08 5.54
C ALA A 197 -4.01 -9.25 5.04
N GLY A 198 -4.93 -9.78 5.85
CA GLY A 198 -5.90 -10.79 5.44
C GLY A 198 -7.19 -10.18 4.88
N TYR A 199 -7.86 -10.91 4.01
CA TYR A 199 -9.03 -10.43 3.24
C TYR A 199 -10.06 -9.65 4.05
N ALA A 200 -10.53 -10.18 5.19
CA ALA A 200 -11.53 -9.50 6.01
C ALA A 200 -11.06 -8.11 6.47
N SER A 201 -9.81 -8.00 6.94
CA SER A 201 -9.25 -6.72 7.39
C SER A 201 -9.07 -5.73 6.25
N VAL A 202 -8.58 -6.19 5.08
CA VAL A 202 -8.46 -5.32 3.90
C VAL A 202 -9.81 -4.80 3.46
N ARG A 203 -10.80 -5.69 3.41
CA ARG A 203 -12.15 -5.34 2.99
C ARG A 203 -12.72 -4.25 3.89
N GLN A 204 -12.47 -4.32 5.19
CA GLN A 204 -12.85 -3.28 6.15
C GLN A 204 -12.09 -1.96 5.93
N GLN A 205 -10.78 -2.02 5.65
CA GLN A 205 -9.98 -0.82 5.38
C GLN A 205 -10.41 -0.12 4.07
N VAL A 206 -10.74 -0.88 3.03
CA VAL A 206 -11.12 -0.36 1.71
C VAL A 206 -12.57 0.11 1.70
N PHE A 207 -13.51 -0.71 2.15
CA PHE A 207 -14.94 -0.42 2.02
C PHE A 207 -15.58 0.20 3.28
N GLY A 208 -14.87 0.24 4.41
CA GLY A 208 -15.35 0.95 5.61
C GLY A 208 -15.35 2.47 5.46
N GLY A 209 -14.54 3.02 4.56
CA GLY A 209 -14.54 4.44 4.21
C GLY A 209 -15.63 4.80 3.18
N ALA A 210 -16.35 5.88 3.43
CA ALA A 210 -17.37 6.42 2.51
C ALA A 210 -16.77 7.19 1.32
N ASN A 211 -15.57 7.74 1.49
CA ASN A 211 -14.84 8.50 0.48
C ASN A 211 -13.32 8.25 0.60
N VAL A 212 -12.54 8.74 -0.36
CA VAL A 212 -11.09 8.58 -0.36
C VAL A 212 -10.44 9.17 0.89
N GLY A 213 -11.01 10.24 1.45
CA GLY A 213 -10.51 10.88 2.67
C GLY A 213 -10.57 10.00 3.91
N GLN A 214 -11.45 9.00 3.92
CA GLN A 214 -11.56 8.00 4.98
C GLN A 214 -10.82 6.70 4.62
N MET A 215 -10.93 6.24 3.36
CA MET A 215 -10.31 5.01 2.90
C MET A 215 -8.77 5.12 2.89
N SER A 216 -8.21 6.22 2.36
CA SER A 216 -6.75 6.37 2.22
C SER A 216 -6.03 6.29 3.58
N PRO A 217 -6.45 7.02 4.63
CA PRO A 217 -5.86 6.87 5.96
C PRO A 217 -6.09 5.50 6.61
N ALA A 218 -7.23 4.83 6.33
CA ALA A 218 -7.50 3.49 6.86
C ALA A 218 -6.56 2.44 6.27
N VAL A 219 -6.30 2.51 4.95
CA VAL A 219 -5.33 1.67 4.25
C VAL A 219 -3.90 1.98 4.70
N GLU A 220 -3.54 3.26 4.84
CA GLU A 220 -2.22 3.68 5.36
C GLU A 220 -1.99 3.11 6.77
N GLY A 221 -2.93 3.34 7.68
CA GLY A 221 -2.84 2.94 9.09
C GLY A 221 -2.93 1.43 9.33
N GLY A 222 -3.53 0.68 8.40
CA GLY A 222 -3.70 -0.76 8.47
C GLY A 222 -2.62 -1.52 7.68
N CYS A 223 -3.02 -2.16 6.59
CA CYS A 223 -2.19 -3.10 5.83
C CYS A 223 -0.89 -2.48 5.32
N HIS A 224 -0.87 -1.19 4.96
CA HIS A 224 0.36 -0.51 4.54
C HIS A 224 1.40 -0.49 5.67
N ASN A 225 1.09 0.15 6.80
CA ASN A 225 2.03 0.27 7.92
C ASN A 225 2.41 -1.09 8.50
N ASN A 226 1.45 -2.03 8.59
CA ASN A 226 1.72 -3.37 9.08
C ASN A 226 2.71 -4.14 8.22
N ILE A 227 2.60 -4.08 6.88
CA ILE A 227 3.55 -4.76 5.99
C ILE A 227 4.94 -4.12 6.06
N HIS A 228 5.04 -2.78 6.09
CA HIS A 228 6.33 -2.10 6.33
C HIS A 228 6.98 -2.56 7.64
N ALA A 229 6.20 -2.56 8.73
CA ALA A 229 6.65 -2.96 10.06
C ALA A 229 7.14 -4.42 10.10
N SER A 230 6.40 -5.35 9.47
CA SER A 230 6.78 -6.77 9.42
C SER A 230 8.01 -7.02 8.54
N LEU A 231 8.20 -6.27 7.46
CA LEU A 231 9.40 -6.37 6.62
C LEU A 231 10.64 -5.81 7.33
N ALA A 232 10.47 -4.79 8.18
CA ALA A 232 11.50 -4.19 8.99
C ALA A 232 12.77 -3.75 8.21
N GLY A 233 13.86 -3.46 8.92
CA GLY A 233 15.09 -2.96 8.33
C GLY A 233 14.86 -1.65 7.60
N THR A 234 15.19 -1.61 6.30
CA THR A 234 15.00 -0.40 5.49
C THR A 234 13.52 -0.07 5.27
N MET A 235 12.63 -1.06 5.25
CA MET A 235 11.19 -0.86 5.13
C MET A 235 10.57 -0.14 6.34
N ASN A 236 11.27 -0.04 7.48
CA ASN A 236 10.79 0.70 8.65
C ASN A 236 11.03 2.22 8.59
N THR A 237 11.77 2.72 7.59
CA THR A 237 12.25 4.12 7.60
C THR A 237 11.75 4.90 6.38
N PHE A 238 11.96 6.22 6.38
CA PHE A 238 11.70 7.04 5.19
C PHE A 238 12.57 6.65 3.98
N ALA A 239 13.61 5.83 4.17
CA ALA A 239 14.40 5.29 3.07
C ALA A 239 13.82 3.97 2.52
N SER A 240 12.59 3.57 2.90
CA SER A 240 11.96 2.33 2.44
C SER A 240 11.97 2.09 0.92
N PRO A 241 11.88 3.10 0.02
CA PRO A 241 12.02 2.87 -1.41
C PRO A 241 13.39 2.33 -1.84
N ALA A 242 14.41 2.37 -0.97
CA ALA A 242 15.69 1.75 -1.24
C ALA A 242 15.59 0.22 -1.40
N ASP A 243 14.60 -0.41 -0.76
CA ASP A 243 14.30 -1.82 -0.97
C ASP A 243 13.34 -1.99 -2.16
N PRO A 244 13.69 -2.81 -3.18
CA PRO A 244 12.81 -3.04 -4.33
C PRO A 244 11.41 -3.58 -3.99
N ILE A 245 11.23 -4.20 -2.83
CA ILE A 245 9.91 -4.71 -2.40
C ILE A 245 8.91 -3.55 -2.16
N PHE A 246 9.39 -2.35 -1.86
CA PHE A 246 8.58 -1.13 -1.67
C PHE A 246 7.65 -0.90 -2.86
N TRP A 247 8.17 -1.00 -4.07
CA TRP A 247 7.43 -0.71 -5.30
C TRP A 247 6.28 -1.68 -5.50
N SER A 248 6.51 -2.97 -5.19
CA SER A 248 5.48 -4.00 -5.30
C SER A 248 4.46 -3.93 -4.17
N HIS A 249 4.89 -3.57 -2.96
CA HIS A 249 3.98 -3.26 -1.86
C HIS A 249 3.05 -2.09 -2.23
N HIS A 250 3.59 -0.98 -2.72
CA HIS A 250 2.80 0.19 -3.12
C HIS A 250 1.96 -0.04 -4.38
N ALA A 251 2.37 -0.94 -5.28
CA ALA A 251 1.50 -1.36 -6.39
C ALA A 251 0.26 -2.14 -5.92
N MET A 252 0.36 -2.87 -4.80
CA MET A 252 -0.80 -3.51 -4.14
C MET A 252 -1.69 -2.47 -3.45
N ILE A 253 -1.11 -1.47 -2.78
CA ILE A 253 -1.88 -0.35 -2.20
C ILE A 253 -2.65 0.42 -3.29
N ASP A 254 -1.99 0.72 -4.40
CA ASP A 254 -2.60 1.39 -5.54
C ASP A 254 -3.71 0.55 -6.21
N LEU A 255 -3.58 -0.78 -6.20
CA LEU A 255 -4.64 -1.70 -6.63
C LEU A 255 -5.86 -1.63 -5.71
N LEU A 256 -5.68 -1.52 -4.39
CA LEU A 256 -6.80 -1.33 -3.46
C LEU A 256 -7.56 -0.03 -3.75
N HIS A 257 -6.86 1.03 -4.17
CA HIS A 257 -7.51 2.24 -4.63
C HIS A 257 -8.28 2.03 -5.94
N ALA A 258 -7.73 1.29 -6.91
CA ALA A 258 -8.47 0.96 -8.14
C ALA A 258 -9.76 0.18 -7.84
N VAL A 259 -9.72 -0.75 -6.88
CA VAL A 259 -10.91 -1.46 -6.37
C VAL A 259 -11.90 -0.48 -5.74
N PHE A 260 -11.45 0.38 -4.82
CA PHE A 260 -12.30 1.40 -4.21
C PHE A 260 -12.95 2.31 -5.25
N HIS A 261 -12.17 2.83 -6.20
CA HIS A 261 -12.63 3.74 -7.24
C HIS A 261 -13.75 3.08 -8.07
N LYS A 262 -13.52 1.86 -8.57
CA LYS A 262 -14.57 1.11 -9.28
C LYS A 262 -15.83 0.91 -8.44
N CYS A 263 -15.67 0.61 -7.15
CA CYS A 263 -16.78 0.21 -6.28
C CYS A 263 -17.57 1.39 -5.68
N ARG A 264 -16.94 2.54 -5.49
CA ARG A 264 -17.52 3.71 -4.80
C ARG A 264 -17.73 4.90 -5.73
N VAL A 265 -16.86 5.09 -6.72
CA VAL A 265 -16.96 6.16 -7.72
C VAL A 265 -17.69 5.67 -8.97
N GLY A 266 -17.48 4.41 -9.35
CA GLY A 266 -18.11 3.77 -10.50
C GLY A 266 -17.13 3.50 -11.63
N THR A 267 -17.65 2.98 -12.75
CA THR A 267 -16.84 2.59 -13.91
C THR A 267 -16.74 3.68 -14.98
N ALA A 268 -17.64 4.66 -14.95
CA ALA A 268 -17.62 5.78 -15.89
C ALA A 268 -16.34 6.62 -15.67
N ARG A 269 -15.62 6.89 -16.75
CA ARG A 269 -14.52 7.86 -16.71
C ARG A 269 -15.08 9.26 -16.53
N LEU A 270 -14.41 10.03 -15.69
CA LEU A 270 -14.81 11.38 -15.31
C LEU A 270 -13.81 12.38 -15.90
N THR A 271 -14.31 13.52 -16.39
CA THR A 271 -13.45 14.65 -16.74
C THR A 271 -12.72 15.17 -15.50
N PHE A 272 -11.66 15.94 -15.67
CA PHE A 272 -10.93 16.56 -14.56
C PHE A 272 -11.85 17.38 -13.64
N ALA A 273 -12.76 18.16 -14.20
CA ALA A 273 -13.72 18.95 -13.42
C ALA A 273 -14.70 18.06 -12.64
N GLN A 274 -15.18 16.97 -13.25
CA GLN A 274 -16.04 16.00 -12.57
C GLN A 274 -15.30 15.28 -11.44
N LYS A 275 -14.02 14.92 -11.64
CA LYS A 275 -13.15 14.35 -10.61
C LYS A 275 -12.97 15.31 -9.44
N ALA A 276 -12.64 16.57 -9.72
CA ALA A 276 -12.46 17.61 -8.70
C ALA A 276 -13.71 17.86 -7.86
N ALA A 277 -14.90 17.77 -8.48
CA ALA A 277 -16.19 17.96 -7.81
C ALA A 277 -16.74 16.69 -7.13
N ASN A 278 -16.17 15.51 -7.36
CA ASN A 278 -16.73 14.25 -6.88
C ASN A 278 -16.43 14.03 -5.39
N THR A 279 -17.46 14.04 -4.54
CA THR A 279 -17.32 13.95 -3.07
C THR A 279 -16.89 12.59 -2.52
N VAL A 280 -16.84 11.56 -3.37
CA VAL A 280 -16.35 10.21 -3.03
C VAL A 280 -14.89 10.04 -3.46
N ALA A 281 -14.57 10.45 -4.69
CA ALA A 281 -13.22 10.40 -5.26
C ALA A 281 -12.31 11.52 -4.71
N TRP A 282 -12.90 12.60 -4.20
CA TRP A 282 -12.20 13.72 -3.59
C TRP A 282 -12.68 14.01 -2.19
N SER A 283 -11.76 14.36 -1.31
CA SER A 283 -12.05 14.93 0.00
C SER A 283 -10.89 15.81 0.41
N SER A 284 -11.17 17.08 0.71
CA SER A 284 -10.17 18.00 1.22
C SER A 284 -9.88 17.71 2.70
N CYS A 285 -8.59 17.60 3.06
CA CYS A 285 -8.16 17.53 4.45
C CYS A 285 -7.02 18.51 4.71
N ALA A 286 -6.76 18.78 5.99
CA ALA A 286 -5.68 19.67 6.41
C ALA A 286 -4.31 19.10 6.00
N ARG A 287 -3.46 19.97 5.47
CA ARG A 287 -2.04 19.63 5.27
C ARG A 287 -1.36 19.48 6.63
N ARG A 288 -0.36 18.60 6.71
CA ARG A 288 0.48 18.43 7.91
C ARG A 288 1.24 19.69 8.33
N SER A 289 1.35 20.68 7.45
CA SER A 289 1.80 22.03 7.79
C SER A 289 0.57 22.94 7.84
N PRO A 290 -0.01 23.20 9.03
CA PRO A 290 -1.33 23.84 9.16
C PRO A 290 -1.41 25.24 8.56
N SER A 291 -0.26 25.94 8.47
CA SER A 291 -0.14 27.27 7.87
C SER A 291 -0.37 27.30 6.36
N VAL A 292 -0.43 26.14 5.69
CA VAL A 292 -0.59 26.01 4.23
C VAL A 292 -2.07 25.77 3.84
N GLY A 293 -2.95 25.52 4.81
CA GLY A 293 -4.37 25.26 4.56
C GLY A 293 -4.67 23.80 4.20
N ASN A 294 -5.82 23.58 3.56
CA ASN A 294 -6.28 22.26 3.14
C ASN A 294 -5.75 21.90 1.74
N PHE A 295 -5.72 20.61 1.44
CA PHE A 295 -5.50 20.16 0.07
C PHE A 295 -6.66 20.56 -0.83
N ARG A 296 -6.34 20.95 -2.07
CA ARG A 296 -7.29 21.19 -3.17
C ARG A 296 -7.08 20.16 -4.27
N PRO A 297 -8.12 19.81 -5.05
CA PRO A 297 -8.00 18.82 -6.12
C PRO A 297 -7.05 19.29 -7.24
N THR A 298 -6.88 20.60 -7.38
CA THR A 298 -6.01 21.26 -8.36
C THR A 298 -4.59 21.51 -7.87
N ASP A 299 -4.26 21.15 -6.63
CA ASP A 299 -2.90 21.31 -6.11
C ASP A 299 -1.94 20.39 -6.87
N VAL A 300 -0.80 20.94 -7.30
CA VAL A 300 0.31 20.17 -7.86
C VAL A 300 1.02 19.45 -6.73
N ILE A 301 1.21 18.14 -6.90
CA ILE A 301 1.89 17.29 -5.92
C ILE A 301 3.36 17.68 -5.76
N THR A 302 3.79 17.85 -4.51
CA THR A 302 5.18 18.12 -4.18
C THR A 302 6.00 16.83 -4.21
N MET A 303 6.89 16.71 -5.20
CA MET A 303 7.92 15.65 -5.27
C MET A 303 9.29 16.25 -5.58
N ARG A 304 10.20 16.21 -4.61
CA ARG A 304 11.51 16.86 -4.71
C ARG A 304 12.64 15.90 -4.41
N THR A 305 13.68 15.91 -5.23
CA THR A 305 14.87 15.08 -5.05
C THR A 305 16.06 15.95 -4.67
N GLY A 306 16.87 15.46 -3.73
CA GLY A 306 18.10 16.10 -3.29
C GLY A 306 18.81 15.18 -2.30
N GLU A 307 20.10 14.93 -2.53
CA GLU A 307 20.89 14.10 -1.63
C GLU A 307 20.87 14.70 -0.23
N ARG A 308 20.42 13.91 0.75
CA ARG A 308 20.24 14.28 2.16
C ARG A 308 19.35 15.52 2.35
N GLY A 309 18.47 15.82 1.41
CA GLY A 309 17.62 17.01 1.42
C GLY A 309 18.38 18.32 1.20
N VAL A 310 19.64 18.28 0.74
CA VAL A 310 20.42 19.49 0.45
C VAL A 310 20.00 20.05 -0.91
N ASN A 311 19.55 21.31 -0.93
CA ASN A 311 19.08 22.03 -2.12
C ASN A 311 18.13 21.19 -3.03
N PRO A 312 17.02 20.66 -2.48
CA PRO A 312 16.18 19.76 -3.26
C PRO A 312 15.48 20.49 -4.40
N ILE A 313 15.46 19.88 -5.58
CA ILE A 313 14.77 20.37 -6.78
C ILE A 313 13.53 19.51 -7.06
N ALA A 314 12.57 20.04 -7.81
CA ALA A 314 11.44 19.25 -8.27
C ALA A 314 11.93 18.03 -9.08
N GLY A 315 11.32 16.86 -8.86
CA GLY A 315 11.66 15.63 -9.56
C GLY A 315 11.57 15.75 -11.08
N SER A 316 10.54 16.44 -11.56
CA SER A 316 10.33 16.77 -12.97
C SER A 316 11.43 17.65 -13.58
N SER A 317 12.19 18.36 -12.75
CA SER A 317 13.31 19.22 -13.15
C SER A 317 14.68 18.55 -12.99
N ASP A 318 14.75 17.35 -12.41
CA ASP A 318 16.02 16.64 -12.25
C ASP A 318 16.57 16.18 -13.61
N PRO A 319 17.88 16.39 -13.90
CA PRO A 319 18.45 16.09 -15.22
C PRO A 319 18.47 14.60 -15.56
N LEU A 320 18.40 13.70 -14.58
CA LEU A 320 18.44 12.26 -14.79
C LEU A 320 17.04 11.65 -14.93
N ILE A 321 16.10 12.09 -14.07
CA ILE A 321 14.78 11.47 -13.97
C ILE A 321 13.61 12.36 -14.41
N GLY A 322 13.82 13.67 -14.59
CA GLY A 322 12.74 14.62 -14.90
C GLY A 322 11.95 14.28 -16.16
N ARG A 323 12.62 13.68 -17.16
CA ARG A 323 11.98 13.19 -18.38
C ARG A 323 10.87 12.15 -18.14
N TYR A 324 10.90 11.42 -17.03
CA TYR A 324 9.93 10.37 -16.72
C TYR A 324 8.62 10.89 -16.12
N PHE A 325 8.58 12.18 -15.77
CA PHE A 325 7.37 12.89 -15.34
C PHE A 325 6.63 13.55 -16.52
N THR A 326 7.24 13.59 -17.71
CA THR A 326 6.65 14.27 -18.88
C THR A 326 5.38 13.56 -19.33
N GLY A 327 4.27 14.30 -19.40
CA GLY A 327 2.96 13.79 -19.82
C GLY A 327 2.22 12.98 -18.75
N VAL A 328 2.73 12.94 -17.51
CA VAL A 328 2.02 12.36 -16.36
C VAL A 328 1.28 13.49 -15.64
N PRO A 329 -0.04 13.37 -15.40
CA PRO A 329 -0.76 14.34 -14.57
C PRO A 329 -0.13 14.47 -13.19
N ASN A 330 0.04 15.70 -12.72
CA ASN A 330 0.69 16.00 -11.44
C ASN A 330 -0.20 16.73 -10.43
N GLN A 331 -1.49 16.92 -10.74
CA GLN A 331 -2.50 17.42 -9.82
C GLN A 331 -3.27 16.24 -9.21
N PHE A 332 -3.74 16.37 -7.97
CA PHE A 332 -4.44 15.28 -7.29
C PHE A 332 -5.66 14.75 -8.07
N ALA A 333 -6.49 15.64 -8.63
CA ALA A 333 -7.63 15.25 -9.47
C ALA A 333 -7.20 14.46 -10.71
N GLY A 334 -6.05 14.78 -11.29
CA GLY A 334 -5.50 14.06 -12.44
C GLY A 334 -5.06 12.62 -12.13
N LEU A 335 -4.92 12.27 -10.84
CA LEU A 335 -4.42 10.95 -10.41
C LEU A 335 -5.51 10.03 -9.86
N MET A 336 -6.78 10.46 -9.86
CA MET A 336 -7.88 9.69 -9.28
C MET A 336 -8.19 8.39 -10.04
N ASP A 337 -7.92 8.36 -11.34
CA ASP A 337 -8.21 7.23 -12.21
C ASP A 337 -6.92 6.74 -12.89
N ILE A 338 -6.64 5.44 -12.81
CA ILE A 338 -5.44 4.83 -13.44
C ILE A 338 -5.49 4.86 -14.97
N ARG A 339 -6.68 5.12 -15.52
CA ARG A 339 -6.98 5.11 -16.95
C ARG A 339 -6.71 6.45 -17.63
N ASP A 340 -6.62 7.52 -16.85
CA ASP A 340 -6.53 8.90 -17.35
C ASP A 340 -5.17 9.53 -16.99
N LEU A 341 -4.10 8.79 -17.24
CA LEU A 341 -2.70 9.18 -16.98
C LEU A 341 -1.89 9.34 -18.27
N GLY A 342 -2.58 9.64 -19.38
CA GLY A 342 -2.00 9.76 -20.71
C GLY A 342 -1.33 8.46 -21.17
N THR A 343 -0.15 8.54 -21.78
CA THR A 343 0.63 7.36 -22.20
C THR A 343 1.18 6.53 -21.04
N SER A 344 0.95 6.98 -19.81
CA SER A 344 1.34 6.28 -18.59
C SER A 344 0.16 5.55 -17.93
N SER A 345 -1.04 5.58 -18.51
CA SER A 345 -2.18 4.79 -18.05
C SER A 345 -1.85 3.30 -18.00
N TYR A 346 -2.39 2.62 -17.01
CA TYR A 346 -2.13 1.23 -16.72
C TYR A 346 -3.35 0.54 -16.12
N GLY A 347 -3.29 -0.78 -16.08
CA GLY A 347 -4.28 -1.64 -15.47
C GLY A 347 -3.64 -2.79 -14.71
N TYR A 348 -4.48 -3.75 -14.30
CA TYR A 348 -4.06 -4.89 -13.48
C TYR A 348 -4.60 -6.21 -14.02
N TYR A 349 -3.77 -7.25 -13.96
CA TYR A 349 -4.25 -8.63 -13.90
C TYR A 349 -4.49 -9.00 -12.44
N ILE A 350 -5.68 -9.48 -12.10
CA ILE A 350 -6.04 -9.86 -10.74
C ILE A 350 -6.66 -11.25 -10.67
N SER A 351 -6.45 -11.92 -9.55
CA SER A 351 -7.01 -13.23 -9.22
C SER A 351 -7.31 -13.29 -7.72
N GLY A 352 -7.76 -14.45 -7.24
CA GLY A 352 -7.96 -14.71 -5.82
C GLY A 352 -9.01 -13.80 -5.17
N GLN A 353 -8.83 -13.57 -3.88
CA GLN A 353 -9.71 -12.73 -3.09
C GLN A 353 -9.66 -11.24 -3.50
N VAL A 354 -8.58 -10.78 -4.15
CA VAL A 354 -8.51 -9.43 -4.73
C VAL A 354 -9.50 -9.28 -5.90
N ALA A 355 -9.60 -10.30 -6.76
CA ALA A 355 -10.61 -10.36 -7.81
C ALA A 355 -12.04 -10.41 -7.24
N THR A 356 -12.25 -11.11 -6.12
CA THR A 356 -13.52 -11.06 -5.38
C THR A 356 -13.84 -9.64 -4.92
N MET A 357 -12.91 -8.92 -4.29
CA MET A 357 -13.12 -7.53 -3.88
C MET A 357 -13.48 -6.63 -5.06
N TYR A 358 -12.76 -6.78 -6.18
CA TYR A 358 -12.99 -5.97 -7.37
C TYR A 358 -14.35 -6.24 -8.02
N SER A 359 -14.72 -7.51 -8.18
CA SER A 359 -15.96 -7.91 -8.85
C SER A 359 -17.18 -7.62 -7.97
N GLN A 360 -17.15 -8.02 -6.70
CA GLN A 360 -18.29 -8.00 -5.79
C GLN A 360 -18.40 -6.72 -4.95
N CYS A 361 -17.32 -5.92 -4.82
CA CYS A 361 -17.31 -4.75 -3.94
C CYS A 361 -17.72 -5.13 -2.49
N ASP A 362 -18.53 -4.31 -1.82
CA ASP A 362 -19.17 -4.63 -0.54
C ASP A 362 -20.48 -5.43 -0.70
N ALA A 363 -20.83 -5.84 -1.93
CA ALA A 363 -21.99 -6.69 -2.20
C ALA A 363 -21.69 -8.16 -1.95
N ALA A 364 -21.61 -8.50 -0.67
CA ALA A 364 -22.46 -9.56 -0.19
C ALA A 364 -23.79 -9.61 -0.98
N PRO A 365 -24.24 -10.74 -1.53
CA PRO A 365 -25.40 -10.75 -2.43
C PRO A 365 -26.71 -10.20 -1.82
N THR A 366 -26.75 -9.91 -0.52
CA THR A 366 -27.89 -9.32 0.20
C THR A 366 -27.61 -8.00 0.95
N SER A 367 -26.41 -7.44 0.95
CA SER A 367 -26.14 -6.18 1.67
C SER A 367 -25.69 -5.07 0.73
N ARG A 368 -26.59 -4.09 0.54
CA ARG A 368 -26.41 -2.80 -0.15
C ARG A 368 -26.27 -2.82 -1.68
N LYS A 369 -27.36 -3.18 -2.36
CA LYS A 369 -27.96 -2.14 -3.23
C LYS A 369 -28.33 -1.00 -2.29
N LEU A 370 -27.53 0.07 -2.31
CA LEU A 370 -27.84 1.41 -1.83
C LEU A 370 -29.03 1.48 -0.86
N GLN A 371 -28.72 1.63 0.42
CA GLN A 371 -29.65 2.16 1.42
C GLN A 371 -29.90 3.65 1.16
N GLU A 372 -30.20 3.99 -0.08
CA GLU A 372 -30.83 5.21 -0.55
C GLU A 372 -32.20 4.80 -1.11
N THR A 373 -33.13 4.42 -0.23
CA THR A 373 -34.60 4.44 -0.43
C THR A 373 -35.33 3.74 0.73
N THR A 374 -35.19 4.23 1.97
CA THR A 374 -36.29 4.04 2.96
C THR A 374 -36.32 5.13 4.03
N ALA A 375 -36.32 6.40 3.60
CA ALA A 375 -36.99 7.46 4.35
C ALA A 375 -37.46 8.54 3.36
N THR A 376 -38.77 8.49 3.06
CA THR A 376 -39.65 9.57 2.57
C THR A 376 -39.36 10.23 1.22
N ASN A 377 -39.88 9.66 0.12
CA ASN A 377 -41.18 10.03 -0.46
C ASN A 377 -41.30 9.55 -1.92
N ALA A 378 -42.38 8.83 -2.20
CA ALA A 378 -42.75 8.30 -3.50
C ALA A 378 -43.17 9.43 -4.45
N THR A 379 -42.33 9.69 -5.47
CA THR A 379 -42.66 10.03 -6.88
C THR A 379 -41.40 10.57 -7.55
N SER A 380 -40.53 9.71 -8.09
CA SER A 380 -39.48 10.09 -9.04
C SER A 380 -38.89 8.83 -9.68
N GLN A 381 -38.68 8.86 -10.99
CA GLN A 381 -38.01 7.80 -11.75
C GLN A 381 -36.58 7.55 -11.23
N HIS A 382 -36.12 6.32 -11.42
CA HIS A 382 -34.85 5.76 -10.96
C HIS A 382 -33.66 6.72 -11.17
N LYS A 383 -33.08 7.21 -10.07
CA LYS A 383 -31.76 7.85 -10.00
C LYS A 383 -30.79 6.87 -9.33
N MET A 384 -29.71 6.52 -10.03
CA MET A 384 -28.52 5.89 -9.46
C MET A 384 -27.69 6.97 -8.76
N CYS A 385 -27.09 6.63 -7.63
CA CYS A 385 -26.54 7.59 -6.68
C CYS A 385 -25.12 8.02 -7.10
N GLY A 386 -24.90 9.33 -7.15
CA GLY A 386 -23.57 9.94 -7.31
C GLY A 386 -23.16 10.38 -8.72
N GLY A 387 -24.10 10.50 -9.67
CA GLY A 387 -23.87 11.47 -10.75
C GLY A 387 -23.76 12.88 -10.14
N PRO A 388 -23.00 13.82 -10.73
CA PRO A 388 -23.16 15.22 -10.35
C PRO A 388 -24.65 15.52 -10.43
N ASP A 389 -25.18 16.33 -9.52
CA ASP A 389 -26.45 16.96 -9.82
C ASP A 389 -26.31 17.59 -11.21
N GLU A 390 -27.00 17.03 -12.20
CA GLU A 390 -27.31 17.77 -13.40
C GLU A 390 -28.09 18.99 -12.93
N GLY A 391 -27.37 20.09 -12.68
CA GLY A 391 -27.97 21.41 -12.51
C GLY A 391 -27.75 22.11 -11.17
N THR A 392 -26.50 22.34 -10.77
CA THR A 392 -26.07 23.71 -10.43
C THR A 392 -24.70 23.98 -11.05
N GLU A 393 -24.57 25.06 -11.83
CA GLU A 393 -23.29 25.49 -12.42
C GLU A 393 -22.19 25.63 -11.35
N ASP A 394 -22.56 25.98 -10.12
CA ASP A 394 -21.66 26.20 -8.97
C ASP A 394 -20.84 24.98 -8.51
N SER A 395 -21.20 23.75 -8.89
CA SER A 395 -20.50 22.53 -8.43
C SER A 395 -19.14 22.28 -9.10
N TYR A 396 -18.85 22.96 -10.22
CA TYR A 396 -17.58 22.84 -10.95
C TYR A 396 -16.59 23.97 -10.65
N TYR A 397 -16.89 24.78 -9.63
CA TYR A 397 -16.03 25.87 -9.20
C TYR A 397 -15.37 25.52 -7.87
N ASP A 398 -14.14 25.99 -7.69
CA ASP A 398 -13.46 25.90 -6.41
C ASP A 398 -13.97 26.93 -5.39
N GLU A 399 -13.43 26.86 -4.17
CA GLU A 399 -13.78 27.77 -3.06
C GLU A 399 -13.55 29.27 -3.39
N ASP A 400 -12.69 29.57 -4.39
CA ASP A 400 -12.40 30.92 -4.85
C ASP A 400 -13.25 31.33 -6.07
N GLY A 401 -14.14 30.46 -6.56
CA GLY A 401 -14.99 30.69 -7.71
C GLY A 401 -14.31 30.47 -9.07
N ASN A 402 -13.18 29.75 -9.12
CA ASN A 402 -12.53 29.38 -10.38
C ASN A 402 -13.05 28.03 -10.89
N ASP A 403 -13.35 27.95 -12.19
CA ASP A 403 -13.76 26.71 -12.85
C ASP A 403 -12.62 25.67 -12.82
N TYR A 404 -12.91 24.47 -12.32
CA TYR A 404 -11.95 23.36 -12.26
C TYR A 404 -11.41 22.95 -13.63
N ALA A 405 -12.23 23.00 -14.69
CA ALA A 405 -11.76 22.64 -16.03
C ALA A 405 -10.64 23.59 -16.50
N SER A 406 -10.76 24.88 -16.19
CA SER A 406 -9.75 25.90 -16.52
C SER A 406 -8.43 25.74 -15.75
N GLN A 407 -8.43 24.97 -14.66
CA GLN A 407 -7.27 24.72 -13.79
C GLN A 407 -6.54 23.41 -14.12
N ASN A 408 -7.03 22.62 -15.08
CA ASN A 408 -6.37 21.39 -15.50
C ASN A 408 -5.06 21.71 -16.24
N LEU A 409 -3.93 21.31 -15.65
CA LEU A 409 -2.59 21.51 -16.23
C LEU A 409 -2.23 20.46 -17.29
N HIS A 410 -3.03 19.40 -17.42
CA HIS A 410 -2.82 18.26 -18.31
C HIS A 410 -4.09 17.90 -19.11
N PRO A 411 -4.65 18.83 -19.90
CA PRO A 411 -5.85 18.56 -20.70
C PRO A 411 -5.66 17.43 -21.72
N GLU A 412 -4.43 17.12 -22.11
CA GLU A 412 -4.09 16.01 -22.99
C GLU A 412 -4.32 14.62 -22.38
N ALA A 413 -4.34 14.53 -21.04
CA ALA A 413 -4.61 13.30 -20.31
C ALA A 413 -6.06 13.21 -19.80
N ASP A 414 -6.84 14.28 -20.00
CA ASP A 414 -8.23 14.33 -19.55
C ASP A 414 -9.14 13.45 -20.43
N TYR A 415 -10.23 12.99 -19.84
CA TYR A 415 -11.24 12.23 -20.55
C TYR A 415 -12.14 13.17 -21.37
N HIS A 416 -12.19 12.96 -22.69
CA HIS A 416 -12.97 13.77 -23.63
C HIS A 416 -14.25 13.08 -24.13
N GLY A 417 -14.76 12.09 -23.39
CA GLY A 417 -15.95 11.33 -23.79
C GLY A 417 -15.68 10.17 -24.76
N GLN A 418 -14.42 9.90 -25.08
CA GLN A 418 -14.01 8.74 -25.86
C GLN A 418 -13.12 7.84 -25.03
N ASP A 419 -13.51 6.57 -24.92
CA ASP A 419 -12.67 5.53 -24.32
C ASP A 419 -11.47 5.28 -25.24
N ASP A 420 -10.28 5.22 -24.64
CA ASP A 420 -9.02 4.95 -25.32
C ASP A 420 -8.79 3.44 -25.56
N GLY A 421 -9.72 2.59 -25.11
CA GLY A 421 -9.66 1.14 -25.25
C GLY A 421 -8.62 0.49 -24.35
N HIS A 422 -8.11 1.20 -23.33
CA HIS A 422 -7.25 0.62 -22.32
C HIS A 422 -7.97 -0.48 -21.53
N GLN A 423 -7.25 -1.56 -21.25
CA GLN A 423 -7.72 -2.59 -20.33
C GLN A 423 -7.43 -2.18 -18.89
N ASP A 424 -8.49 -1.98 -18.12
CA ASP A 424 -8.43 -1.47 -16.75
C ASP A 424 -8.00 -2.56 -15.77
N VAL A 425 -8.82 -3.61 -15.69
CA VAL A 425 -8.62 -4.74 -14.79
C VAL A 425 -9.10 -5.98 -15.51
N VAL A 426 -8.23 -6.98 -15.58
CA VAL A 426 -8.50 -8.27 -16.19
C VAL A 426 -8.47 -9.33 -15.09
N ILE A 427 -9.62 -9.94 -14.83
CA ILE A 427 -9.69 -11.08 -13.92
C ILE A 427 -9.14 -12.29 -14.65
N VAL A 428 -8.23 -13.03 -14.00
CA VAL A 428 -7.58 -14.20 -14.58
C VAL A 428 -7.64 -15.41 -13.67
N ASP A 429 -7.54 -16.58 -14.29
CA ASP A 429 -7.25 -17.85 -13.60
C ASP A 429 -5.77 -17.95 -13.19
N ASN A 430 -5.41 -19.04 -12.51
CA ASN A 430 -4.02 -19.32 -12.11
C ASN A 430 -3.04 -19.54 -13.26
N SER A 431 -3.52 -19.77 -14.48
CA SER A 431 -2.66 -19.86 -15.67
C SER A 431 -2.42 -18.49 -16.30
N GLY A 432 -3.00 -17.43 -15.73
CA GLY A 432 -2.97 -16.07 -16.26
C GLY A 432 -3.91 -15.87 -17.45
N ASN A 433 -4.86 -16.79 -17.66
CA ASN A 433 -5.84 -16.65 -18.74
C ASN A 433 -7.01 -15.79 -18.26
N PRO A 434 -7.50 -14.83 -19.07
CA PRO A 434 -8.69 -14.06 -18.75
C PRO A 434 -9.90 -14.95 -18.48
N VAL A 435 -10.64 -14.64 -17.43
CA VAL A 435 -11.95 -15.23 -17.12
C VAL A 435 -13.04 -14.17 -17.24
N ASP A 436 -14.26 -14.60 -17.56
CA ASP A 436 -15.40 -13.68 -17.63
C ASP A 436 -15.67 -13.10 -16.23
N ALA A 437 -16.04 -11.82 -16.16
CA ALA A 437 -16.30 -11.14 -14.89
C ALA A 437 -17.47 -11.74 -14.10
N ASN A 438 -18.37 -12.50 -14.75
CA ASN A 438 -19.48 -13.21 -14.10
C ASN A 438 -19.14 -14.68 -13.81
N SER A 439 -17.89 -15.11 -14.02
CA SER A 439 -17.44 -16.44 -13.65
C SER A 439 -17.55 -16.64 -12.13
N PRO A 440 -17.89 -17.84 -11.66
CA PRO A 440 -17.96 -18.12 -10.24
C PRO A 440 -16.56 -17.99 -9.60
N THR A 441 -16.49 -17.76 -8.29
CA THR A 441 -15.24 -17.46 -7.56
C THR A 441 -14.18 -18.53 -7.78
N GLU A 442 -14.57 -19.80 -7.92
CA GLU A 442 -13.68 -20.94 -8.16
C GLU A 442 -12.93 -20.85 -9.50
N ALA A 443 -13.36 -20.00 -10.43
CA ALA A 443 -12.68 -19.79 -11.70
C ALA A 443 -11.40 -18.95 -11.57
N TYR A 444 -11.31 -18.11 -10.53
CA TYR A 444 -10.17 -17.20 -10.32
C TYR A 444 -9.54 -17.31 -8.93
N ILE A 445 -10.15 -18.03 -7.99
CA ILE A 445 -9.54 -18.41 -6.70
C ILE A 445 -9.01 -19.84 -6.83
N SER A 446 -7.71 -19.96 -7.05
CA SER A 446 -7.11 -21.25 -7.40
C SER A 446 -5.95 -21.68 -6.53
N ASP A 447 -5.43 -20.81 -5.65
CA ASP A 447 -4.53 -21.21 -4.55
C ASP A 447 -5.31 -22.01 -3.49
N ASP A 448 -4.81 -23.20 -3.12
CA ASP A 448 -5.54 -24.12 -2.24
C ASP A 448 -5.65 -23.60 -0.79
N SER A 449 -4.65 -22.84 -0.33
CA SER A 449 -4.71 -22.17 0.96
C SER A 449 -5.76 -21.06 0.95
N GLU A 450 -5.80 -20.29 -0.14
CA GLU A 450 -6.81 -19.25 -0.33
C GLU A 450 -8.23 -19.83 -0.38
N LYS A 451 -8.46 -20.93 -1.12
CA LYS A 451 -9.75 -21.64 -1.13
C LYS A 451 -10.17 -22.10 0.26
N ARG A 452 -9.25 -22.65 1.06
CA ARG A 452 -9.56 -23.13 2.42
C ARG A 452 -10.05 -21.98 3.32
N VAL A 453 -9.44 -20.80 3.17
CA VAL A 453 -9.82 -19.59 3.90
C VAL A 453 -11.11 -18.98 3.35
N VAL A 454 -11.33 -18.98 2.03
CA VAL A 454 -12.57 -18.54 1.41
C VAL A 454 -13.74 -19.42 1.85
N ASN A 455 -13.60 -20.74 1.81
CA ASN A 455 -14.64 -21.65 2.27
C ASN A 455 -15.00 -21.43 3.75
N TRP A 456 -14.00 -21.10 4.58
CA TRP A 456 -14.26 -20.70 5.97
C TRP A 456 -15.10 -19.43 6.04
N TYR A 457 -14.70 -18.37 5.31
CA TYR A 457 -15.45 -17.13 5.26
C TYR A 457 -16.90 -17.36 4.80
N ASP A 458 -17.11 -18.13 3.73
CA ASP A 458 -18.44 -18.38 3.17
C ASP A 458 -19.33 -19.14 4.15
N GLU A 459 -18.82 -20.21 4.77
CA GLU A 459 -19.58 -21.01 5.76
C GLU A 459 -19.91 -20.19 7.01
N THR A 460 -18.95 -19.41 7.54
CA THR A 460 -19.18 -18.56 8.71
C THR A 460 -20.14 -17.41 8.38
N LEU A 461 -20.03 -16.79 7.21
CA LEU A 461 -20.98 -15.77 6.77
C LEU A 461 -22.39 -16.34 6.61
N GLU A 462 -22.54 -17.53 6.03
CA GLU A 462 -23.83 -18.21 5.92
C GLU A 462 -24.42 -18.45 7.33
N ALA A 463 -23.62 -18.96 8.27
CA ALA A 463 -24.04 -19.17 9.66
C ALA A 463 -24.44 -17.87 10.37
N MET A 464 -23.80 -16.75 10.02
CA MET A 464 -24.07 -15.42 10.56
C MET A 464 -25.22 -14.68 9.86
N GLY A 465 -25.91 -15.30 8.90
CA GLY A 465 -27.06 -14.72 8.21
C GLY A 465 -26.73 -13.96 6.92
N GLY A 466 -25.56 -14.23 6.34
CA GLY A 466 -25.10 -13.69 5.06
C GLY A 466 -23.94 -12.72 5.20
N ASP A 467 -23.42 -12.28 4.07
CA ASP A 467 -22.37 -11.27 4.04
C ASP A 467 -22.98 -9.89 4.34
N SER A 468 -22.45 -9.20 5.34
CA SER A 468 -22.86 -7.85 5.74
C SER A 468 -21.63 -7.11 6.25
N HIS A 469 -21.70 -5.79 6.35
CA HIS A 469 -20.61 -5.01 6.91
C HIS A 469 -20.28 -5.46 8.34
N GLU A 470 -21.32 -5.69 9.14
CA GLU A 470 -21.23 -6.13 10.53
C GLU A 470 -20.64 -7.55 10.63
N ASN A 471 -21.08 -8.47 9.77
CA ASN A 471 -20.59 -9.85 9.77
C ASN A 471 -19.15 -9.95 9.28
N MET A 472 -18.76 -9.14 8.29
CA MET A 472 -17.37 -9.04 7.86
C MET A 472 -16.48 -8.39 8.92
N ALA A 473 -17.01 -7.45 9.71
CA ALA A 473 -16.27 -6.88 10.84
C ALA A 473 -16.08 -7.93 11.95
N ASP A 474 -17.08 -8.79 12.17
CA ASP A 474 -16.97 -9.93 13.08
C ASP A 474 -15.89 -10.92 12.63
N LEU A 475 -15.86 -11.26 11.35
CA LEU A 475 -14.81 -12.10 10.76
C LEU A 475 -13.41 -11.51 10.89
N GLU A 476 -13.27 -10.18 10.79
CA GLU A 476 -12.00 -9.51 11.08
C GLU A 476 -11.61 -9.69 12.55
N ARG A 477 -12.56 -9.51 13.49
CA ARG A 477 -12.35 -9.75 14.92
C ARG A 477 -11.91 -11.19 15.20
N GLN A 478 -12.58 -12.17 14.59
CA GLN A 478 -12.22 -13.58 14.66
C GLN A 478 -10.80 -13.82 14.16
N ALA A 479 -10.45 -13.31 12.98
CA ALA A 479 -9.12 -13.49 12.39
C ALA A 479 -8.01 -12.87 13.25
N CYS A 480 -8.18 -11.63 13.73
CA CYS A 480 -7.21 -10.99 14.62
C CYS A 480 -7.07 -11.73 15.97
N MET A 481 -8.18 -12.21 16.54
CA MET A 481 -8.13 -12.96 17.79
C MET A 481 -7.49 -14.34 17.61
N PHE A 482 -7.70 -14.97 16.45
CA PHE A 482 -7.06 -16.23 16.10
C PHE A 482 -5.55 -16.08 15.93
N GLU A 483 -5.06 -15.02 15.28
CA GLU A 483 -3.63 -14.71 15.27
C GLU A 483 -3.08 -14.58 16.68
N ASN A 484 -3.77 -13.82 17.53
CA ASN A 484 -3.34 -13.61 18.89
C ASN A 484 -3.23 -14.92 19.67
N GLN A 485 -4.22 -15.82 19.54
CA GLN A 485 -4.29 -17.04 20.34
C GLN A 485 -3.48 -18.20 19.75
N CYS A 486 -3.39 -18.30 18.42
CA CYS A 486 -2.90 -19.49 17.73
C CYS A 486 -1.62 -19.28 16.91
N PHE A 487 -1.22 -18.04 16.67
CA PHE A 487 0.02 -17.69 15.98
C PHE A 487 1.02 -16.96 16.87
N GLY A 488 0.97 -17.17 18.19
CA GLY A 488 1.96 -16.65 19.12
C GLY A 488 1.83 -15.15 19.43
N GLY A 489 0.62 -14.60 19.36
CA GLY A 489 0.31 -13.23 19.79
C GLY A 489 0.27 -12.20 18.67
N THR A 490 -0.54 -11.16 18.89
CA THR A 490 -0.54 -9.95 18.05
C THR A 490 0.54 -9.00 18.55
N GLU A 491 1.64 -8.90 17.80
CA GLU A 491 2.77 -8.04 18.14
C GLU A 491 2.43 -6.56 17.93
N ASP A 492 2.95 -5.70 18.82
CA ASP A 492 2.86 -4.25 18.66
C ASP A 492 3.98 -3.75 17.72
N TYR A 493 3.83 -2.54 17.18
CA TYR A 493 4.91 -1.88 16.46
C TYR A 493 6.11 -1.67 17.37
N SER A 494 7.32 -1.73 16.79
CA SER A 494 8.52 -1.35 17.54
C SER A 494 8.46 0.14 17.93
N GLU A 495 9.11 0.48 19.03
CA GLU A 495 9.13 1.87 19.51
C GLU A 495 9.77 2.83 18.49
N GLU A 496 10.76 2.34 17.73
CA GLU A 496 11.35 3.10 16.62
C GLU A 496 10.33 3.37 15.51
N PHE A 497 9.52 2.37 15.14
CA PHE A 497 8.49 2.51 14.11
C PHE A 497 7.42 3.52 14.54
N LYS A 498 6.95 3.42 15.78
CA LYS A 498 6.01 4.40 16.37
C LYS A 498 6.62 5.80 16.41
N ALA A 499 7.89 5.93 16.77
CA ALA A 499 8.57 7.22 16.85
C ALA A 499 8.74 7.90 15.48
N ILE A 500 9.05 7.14 14.43
CA ILE A 500 9.23 7.64 13.06
C ILE A 500 7.87 8.04 12.47
N TRP A 501 6.91 7.11 12.46
CA TRP A 501 5.65 7.27 11.74
C TRP A 501 4.53 7.91 12.57
N LYS A 502 4.77 8.14 13.87
CA LYS A 502 3.80 8.70 14.82
C LYS A 502 2.48 7.92 14.83
N VAL A 503 2.60 6.60 14.74
CA VAL A 503 1.49 5.65 14.83
C VAL A 503 1.39 5.12 16.25
N LYS A 504 0.19 4.69 16.66
CA LYS A 504 -0.05 4.19 18.00
C LYS A 504 0.27 2.69 18.11
N GLU A 505 -0.48 1.88 17.39
CA GLU A 505 -0.42 0.41 17.44
C GLU A 505 -1.03 -0.19 16.17
N PRO A 506 -0.79 -1.48 15.88
CA PRO A 506 -1.43 -2.19 14.77
C PRO A 506 -2.95 -2.30 14.89
N ARG A 507 -3.65 -2.37 13.75
CA ARG A 507 -5.12 -2.53 13.73
C ARG A 507 -5.61 -3.77 14.48
N CYS A 508 -5.02 -4.94 14.24
CA CYS A 508 -5.41 -6.15 14.98
C CYS A 508 -5.09 -6.04 16.48
N LYS A 509 -4.08 -5.27 16.89
CA LYS A 509 -3.78 -5.05 18.32
C LYS A 509 -4.91 -4.28 18.99
N THR A 510 -5.37 -3.20 18.37
CA THR A 510 -6.54 -2.45 18.85
C THR A 510 -7.78 -3.34 18.96
N ILE A 511 -8.03 -4.18 17.95
CA ILE A 511 -9.18 -5.11 17.92
C ILE A 511 -9.08 -6.15 19.05
N VAL A 512 -7.92 -6.80 19.19
CA VAL A 512 -7.70 -7.82 20.23
C VAL A 512 -7.85 -7.22 21.63
N ASP A 513 -7.31 -6.03 21.87
CA ASP A 513 -7.47 -5.35 23.16
C ASP A 513 -8.93 -5.02 23.45
N ALA A 514 -9.70 -4.61 22.44
CA ALA A 514 -11.14 -4.32 22.56
C ALA A 514 -11.97 -5.58 22.85
N ILE A 515 -11.60 -6.73 22.28
CA ILE A 515 -12.21 -8.03 22.60
C ILE A 515 -11.88 -8.41 24.05
N ILE A 516 -10.60 -8.33 24.44
CA ILE A 516 -10.13 -8.72 25.78
C ILE A 516 -10.77 -7.86 26.88
N ASN A 517 -10.95 -6.57 26.65
CA ASN A 517 -11.57 -5.66 27.62
C ASN A 517 -13.11 -5.64 27.55
N GLY A 518 -13.72 -6.39 26.62
CA GLY A 518 -15.17 -6.53 26.47
C GLY A 518 -15.89 -5.37 25.78
N SER A 519 -15.16 -4.40 25.20
CA SER A 519 -15.77 -3.26 24.50
C SER A 519 -16.23 -3.58 23.08
N ASP A 520 -15.65 -4.60 22.43
CA ASP A 520 -16.03 -5.05 21.08
C ASP A 520 -15.89 -6.59 20.97
N PRO A 521 -16.83 -7.37 21.55
CA PRO A 521 -16.74 -8.83 21.58
C PRO A 521 -16.95 -9.47 20.20
N ILE A 522 -16.54 -10.74 20.04
CA ILE A 522 -16.92 -11.58 18.89
C ILE A 522 -18.38 -12.00 19.05
N ASN A 523 -19.22 -11.81 18.02
CA ASN A 523 -20.65 -12.12 18.09
C ASN A 523 -20.96 -13.56 17.66
N TYR A 524 -20.14 -14.14 16.78
CA TYR A 524 -20.32 -15.52 16.37
C TYR A 524 -19.74 -16.47 17.43
N ASP A 525 -20.59 -17.04 18.28
CA ASP A 525 -20.16 -17.83 19.44
C ASP A 525 -19.23 -19.00 19.11
N SER A 526 -19.46 -19.69 17.98
CA SER A 526 -18.70 -20.88 17.56
C SER A 526 -17.42 -20.57 16.77
N TRP A 527 -17.01 -19.30 16.71
CA TRP A 527 -15.87 -18.87 15.89
C TRP A 527 -14.60 -19.67 16.17
N ARG A 528 -14.33 -19.93 17.45
CA ARG A 528 -13.07 -20.55 17.87
C ARG A 528 -13.05 -22.01 17.49
N GLU A 529 -14.10 -22.75 17.80
CA GLU A 529 -14.21 -24.17 17.46
C GLU A 529 -14.12 -24.36 15.94
N ASP A 530 -14.79 -23.50 15.16
CA ASP A 530 -14.81 -23.59 13.71
C ASP A 530 -13.44 -23.27 13.09
N MET A 531 -12.75 -22.24 13.59
CA MET A 531 -11.39 -21.90 13.15
C MET A 531 -10.37 -22.97 13.55
N GLU A 532 -10.41 -23.48 14.79
CA GLU A 532 -9.51 -24.55 15.24
C GLU A 532 -9.75 -25.86 14.50
N ALA A 533 -11.00 -26.23 14.25
CA ALA A 533 -11.35 -27.40 13.45
C ALA A 533 -10.82 -27.29 12.03
N ARG A 534 -10.84 -26.07 11.46
CA ARG A 534 -10.42 -25.84 10.08
C ARG A 534 -8.94 -25.61 9.90
N PHE A 535 -8.26 -24.93 10.81
CA PHE A 535 -6.87 -24.48 10.63
C PHE A 535 -5.89 -25.03 11.68
N GLY A 536 -6.41 -25.53 12.81
CA GLY A 536 -5.60 -25.90 13.97
C GLY A 536 -5.02 -24.69 14.70
N CYS A 537 -4.37 -24.92 15.84
CA CYS A 537 -3.78 -23.86 16.66
C CYS A 537 -2.30 -24.19 16.92
N PRO A 538 -1.38 -23.85 15.99
CA PRO A 538 -0.01 -24.38 16.00
C PRO A 538 0.89 -23.77 17.08
N LEU A 539 0.66 -22.50 17.44
CA LEU A 539 1.42 -21.77 18.47
C LEU A 539 0.45 -21.19 19.51
N PRO A 540 -0.17 -22.05 20.35
CA PRO A 540 -1.13 -21.61 21.34
C PRO A 540 -0.43 -20.72 22.37
N THR A 541 -0.96 -19.52 22.60
CA THR A 541 -0.51 -18.69 23.73
C THR A 541 -1.01 -19.33 25.03
N ASN A 542 -0.13 -19.52 26.02
CA ASN A 542 -0.45 -20.12 27.34
C ASN A 542 -1.47 -19.31 28.20
N SER A 543 -2.09 -18.27 27.65
CA SER A 543 -3.16 -17.54 28.31
C SER A 543 -4.44 -18.37 28.27
N THR A 544 -4.74 -19.03 29.39
CA THR A 544 -6.06 -19.55 29.72
C THR A 544 -7.07 -18.40 29.80
N TYR A 545 -7.56 -17.93 28.65
CA TYR A 545 -8.75 -17.11 28.60
C TYR A 545 -9.95 -18.02 28.81
N SER A 546 -10.35 -18.11 30.09
CA SER A 546 -11.59 -18.74 30.51
C SER A 546 -12.76 -18.09 29.77
N THR A 547 -13.28 -18.77 28.76
CA THR A 547 -14.67 -18.60 28.35
C THR A 547 -15.53 -18.78 29.61
N ASN A 548 -16.22 -17.73 30.04
CA ASN A 548 -17.24 -17.83 31.10
C ASN A 548 -18.42 -18.68 30.59
N SER A 549 -18.21 -19.99 30.45
CA SER A 549 -19.28 -20.96 30.39
C SER A 549 -19.61 -21.31 31.84
N THR A 550 -20.79 -20.94 32.28
CA THR A 550 -21.36 -21.41 33.54
C THR A 550 -21.60 -22.91 33.41
N SER A 551 -20.74 -23.72 34.03
CA SER A 551 -21.12 -25.09 34.36
C SER A 551 -20.58 -25.49 35.74
N THR A 552 -21.49 -26.06 36.51
CA THR A 552 -21.42 -26.36 37.93
C THR A 552 -20.62 -27.63 38.23
N GLY A 553 -19.69 -27.53 39.19
CA GLY A 553 -19.37 -28.57 40.18
C GLY A 553 -18.44 -29.72 39.77
N SER A 554 -17.27 -29.85 40.40
CA SER A 554 -17.11 -30.68 41.61
C SER A 554 -15.64 -30.70 42.05
N TRP A 555 -15.43 -30.77 43.36
CA TRP A 555 -14.14 -30.76 44.04
C TRP A 555 -13.43 -32.11 43.99
N SER A 556 -12.09 -32.10 43.93
CA SER A 556 -11.25 -33.08 44.63
C SER A 556 -9.83 -32.54 44.84
N SER A 557 -9.44 -32.45 46.11
CA SER A 557 -8.07 -32.19 46.59
C SER A 557 -7.15 -33.39 46.40
N SER A 558 -5.85 -33.16 46.18
CA SER A 558 -4.76 -33.76 46.97
C SER A 558 -3.36 -33.22 46.64
N ASP A 559 -2.75 -32.68 47.70
CA ASP A 559 -1.36 -32.83 48.19
C ASP A 559 -0.09 -32.52 47.38
N VAL A 560 0.64 -31.52 47.92
CA VAL A 560 2.01 -31.52 48.49
C VAL A 560 3.18 -32.11 47.68
N GLY A 561 4.18 -31.25 47.46
CA GLY A 561 5.55 -31.61 47.16
C GLY A 561 6.49 -30.40 47.23
N SER A 562 7.00 -30.12 48.43
CA SER A 562 8.03 -29.13 48.74
C SER A 562 9.43 -29.67 48.46
N GLU A 563 10.28 -28.91 47.76
CA GLU A 563 11.74 -28.93 47.98
C GLU A 563 12.30 -27.50 47.92
N GLU A 564 13.01 -27.13 48.98
CA GLU A 564 13.78 -25.90 49.15
C GLU A 564 15.22 -26.05 48.65
N SER A 565 15.78 -24.93 48.16
CA SER A 565 16.99 -24.24 48.69
C SER A 565 17.95 -23.70 47.62
N SER A 566 18.03 -22.35 47.63
CA SER A 566 19.22 -21.46 47.59
C SER A 566 20.30 -21.62 46.51
N ASP A 567 20.65 -20.54 45.78
CA ASP A 567 21.50 -19.47 46.33
C ASP A 567 21.50 -18.18 45.47
N TYR A 568 21.86 -17.07 46.12
CA TYR A 568 21.86 -15.66 45.65
C TYR A 568 22.97 -15.31 44.65
N SER A 569 22.74 -14.33 43.76
CA SER A 569 23.42 -13.02 43.86
C SER A 569 22.82 -11.97 42.91
N ASN A 570 22.74 -10.76 43.43
CA ASN A 570 22.11 -9.56 42.89
C ASN A 570 23.24 -8.60 42.55
N ASP A 571 23.37 -8.14 41.30
CA ASP A 571 24.25 -7.02 40.96
C ASP A 571 23.48 -5.97 40.15
N THR A 572 23.28 -4.84 40.82
CA THR A 572 22.71 -3.60 40.31
C THR A 572 23.87 -2.70 39.92
N ILE A 573 23.97 -2.28 38.66
CA ILE A 573 24.87 -1.20 38.25
C ILE A 573 24.01 -0.02 37.80
N GLN A 574 24.10 1.07 38.57
CA GLN A 574 23.60 2.39 38.19
C GLN A 574 24.56 3.06 37.18
N PHE A 575 23.99 3.74 36.19
CA PHE A 575 24.67 4.80 35.46
C PHE A 575 23.84 6.08 35.53
N SER A 576 24.39 7.06 36.24
CA SER A 576 23.99 8.46 36.23
C SER A 576 24.86 9.25 35.25
N ASP A 577 24.22 10.24 34.62
CA ASP A 577 24.75 11.47 34.02
C ASP A 577 25.61 11.40 32.75
N LEU A 578 24.99 11.84 31.64
CA LEU A 578 25.58 12.75 30.64
C LEU A 578 24.45 13.34 29.77
N PHE A 579 23.68 14.28 30.34
CA PHE A 579 22.90 15.24 29.57
C PHE A 579 23.66 16.58 29.59
N THR A 580 24.08 17.07 28.43
CA THR A 580 24.43 18.48 28.23
C THR A 580 23.38 19.10 27.33
N GLU A 581 22.49 19.89 27.94
CA GLU A 581 21.60 20.82 27.26
C GLU A 581 22.43 21.88 26.52
N VAL A 582 22.00 22.25 25.31
CA VAL A 582 22.46 23.43 24.60
C VAL A 582 21.30 24.41 24.59
N GLU A 583 21.43 25.49 25.36
CA GLU A 583 20.53 26.65 25.32
C GLU A 583 20.85 27.58 24.13
N PRO A 584 19.85 28.38 23.67
CA PRO A 584 19.95 29.20 22.47
C PRO A 584 20.68 30.53 22.73
N ALA A 585 21.54 30.94 21.80
CA ALA A 585 22.19 32.24 21.85
C ALA A 585 21.29 33.34 21.29
N ASP A 586 20.98 34.32 22.13
CA ASP A 586 20.36 35.60 21.79
C ASP A 586 21.22 36.40 20.80
N ILE A 587 20.57 36.86 19.74
CA ILE A 587 21.07 37.87 18.81
C ILE A 587 20.78 39.23 19.42
N ASN A 588 21.83 39.99 19.74
CA ASN A 588 21.73 41.41 20.05
C ASN A 588 22.47 42.24 19.00
N THR A 589 21.79 43.29 18.57
CA THR A 589 22.13 44.30 17.56
C THR A 589 23.38 45.12 17.88
N MET A 590 24.18 45.48 16.86
CA MET A 590 24.47 46.87 16.44
C MET A 590 25.69 46.98 15.49
N ASP A 591 25.49 47.75 14.42
CA ASP A 591 26.38 48.69 13.70
C ASP A 591 27.84 48.31 13.38
N ASP A 592 28.14 48.08 12.09
CA ASP A 592 28.78 49.03 11.14
C ASP A 592 28.91 48.41 9.72
#